data_AF-A0A2E3HY33-F1
#
_entry.id   AF-A0A2E3HY33-F1
#
_cell.length_a   1.000
_cell.length_b   1.000
_cell.length_c   1.000
_cell.angle_alpha   90.00
_cell.angle_beta   90.00
_cell.angle_gamma   90.00
#
_symmetry.space_group_name_H-M   'P 1'
#
loop_
_entity.id
_entity.type
_entity.pdbx_description
1 polymer ?
#
loop_
_entity_poly.entity_id
_entity_poly.type
_entity_poly.pdbx_seq_one_letter_code
_entity_poly.pdbx_strand_id
1 'polypeptide(L)'
;MVSPKLTTLQIENEILNLSNWTVQNDKLHKQYHFGSFIEAFGFMASVALVAESMNHHPEWTNVYNRVTIDLTTHDSGGISALDFELAKRADEIAG
;
A
#
# COMPACT_ATOMS: atom_id res chain seq x y z
N MET A 1 -2.71 -12.57 -13.74
CA MET A 1 -3.56 -13.57 -13.04
C MET A 1 -4.50 -12.80 -12.13
N VAL A 2 -5.76 -13.20 -12.04
CA VAL A 2 -6.72 -12.53 -11.13
C VAL A 2 -6.35 -12.88 -9.70
N SER A 3 -6.03 -11.86 -8.89
CA SER A 3 -5.74 -12.03 -7.45
C SER A 3 -7.05 -11.99 -6.68
N PRO A 4 -7.55 -13.09 -6.10
CA PRO A 4 -8.88 -13.11 -5.50
C PRO A 4 -8.98 -12.20 -4.26
N LYS A 5 -10.18 -11.65 -4.03
CA LYS A 5 -10.48 -10.91 -2.80
C LYS A 5 -10.30 -11.82 -1.59
N LEU A 6 -9.62 -11.32 -0.58
CA LEU A 6 -9.41 -12.00 0.69
C LEU A 6 -10.65 -11.90 1.58
N THR A 7 -10.86 -12.92 2.38
CA THR A 7 -11.88 -12.91 3.45
C THR A 7 -11.43 -12.02 4.61
N THR A 8 -12.37 -11.57 5.44
CA THR A 8 -12.08 -10.79 6.64
C THR A 8 -11.03 -11.47 7.53
N LEU A 9 -11.16 -12.78 7.78
CA LEU A 9 -10.20 -13.52 8.60
C LEU A 9 -8.81 -13.58 7.97
N GLN A 10 -8.71 -13.69 6.64
CA GLN A 10 -7.40 -13.64 5.96
C GLN A 10 -6.76 -12.26 6.09
N ILE A 11 -7.55 -11.19 5.92
CA ILE A 11 -7.07 -9.80 6.08
C ILE A 11 -6.61 -9.57 7.52
N GLU A 12 -7.41 -9.99 8.50
CA GLU A 12 -7.08 -9.87 9.94
C GLU A 12 -5.80 -10.63 10.32
N ASN A 13 -5.52 -11.76 9.69
CA ASN A 13 -4.29 -12.50 9.93
C ASN A 13 -3.08 -11.87 9.22
N GLU A 14 -3.22 -11.49 7.95
CA GLU A 14 -2.12 -10.95 7.16
C GLU A 14 -1.69 -9.56 7.63
N ILE A 15 -2.61 -8.74 8.12
CA ILE A 15 -2.29 -7.39 8.61
C ILE A 15 -1.39 -7.40 9.84
N LEU A 16 -1.36 -8.50 10.60
CA LEU A 16 -0.44 -8.69 11.73
C LEU A 16 1.03 -8.75 11.28
N ASN A 17 1.28 -9.07 10.00
CA ASN A 17 2.61 -9.12 9.41
C ASN A 17 3.07 -7.74 8.87
N LEU A 18 2.21 -6.72 8.92
CA LEU A 18 2.49 -5.38 8.42
C LEU A 18 2.54 -4.37 9.58
N SER A 19 3.65 -3.64 9.68
CA SER A 19 3.82 -2.64 10.73
C SER A 19 3.04 -1.37 10.42
N ASN A 20 2.12 -0.99 11.31
CA ASN A 20 1.34 0.27 11.24
C ASN A 20 0.44 0.41 10.00
N TRP A 21 0.07 -0.70 9.37
CA TRP A 21 -1.02 -0.74 8.39
C TRP A 21 -2.35 -1.02 9.10
N THR A 22 -3.43 -0.41 8.62
CA THR A 22 -4.79 -0.60 9.14
C THR A 22 -5.77 -0.87 8.00
N VAL A 23 -6.95 -1.38 8.28
CA VAL A 23 -8.06 -1.40 7.30
C VAL A 23 -8.93 -0.18 7.53
N GLN A 24 -9.11 0.66 6.52
CA GLN A 24 -10.02 1.80 6.54
C GLN A 24 -10.82 1.85 5.23
N ASN A 25 -12.14 2.03 5.32
CA ASN A 25 -13.03 2.10 4.15
C ASN A 25 -12.81 0.95 3.15
N ASP A 26 -12.66 -0.28 3.65
CA ASP A 26 -12.40 -1.51 2.85
C ASP A 26 -11.07 -1.50 2.06
N LYS A 27 -10.08 -0.70 2.48
CA LYS A 27 -8.72 -0.63 1.90
C LYS A 27 -7.65 -0.82 2.96
N LEU A 28 -6.48 -1.32 2.56
CA LEU A 28 -5.29 -1.22 3.42
C LEU A 28 -4.83 0.23 3.42
N HIS A 29 -4.59 0.77 4.60
CA HIS A 29 -4.31 2.18 4.82
C HIS A 29 -3.06 2.38 5.68
N LYS A 30 -2.16 3.25 5.22
CA LYS A 30 -1.02 3.73 6.01
C LYS A 30 -0.64 5.15 5.64
N GLN A 31 -0.11 5.88 6.62
CA GLN A 31 0.45 7.20 6.44
C GLN A 31 1.94 7.23 6.81
N TYR A 32 2.77 7.54 5.83
CA TYR A 32 4.21 7.71 5.98
C TYR A 32 4.55 9.17 6.26
N HIS A 33 5.60 9.39 7.05
CA HIS A 33 6.14 10.70 7.40
C HIS A 33 7.63 10.71 7.13
N PHE A 34 8.09 11.70 6.37
CA PHE A 34 9.49 11.87 5.95
C PHE A 34 10.09 13.16 6.53
N GLY A 35 11.40 13.36 6.41
CA GLY A 35 12.07 14.59 6.85
C GLY A 35 11.77 15.79 5.95
N SER A 36 11.48 15.54 4.68
CA SER A 36 11.28 16.58 3.66
C SER A 36 10.35 16.12 2.53
N PHE A 37 9.92 17.07 1.69
CA PHE A 37 9.18 16.76 0.46
C PHE A 37 10.01 15.94 -0.54
N ILE A 38 11.32 16.19 -0.61
CA ILE A 38 12.21 15.46 -1.54
C ILE A 38 12.33 13.98 -1.13
N GLU A 39 12.43 13.69 0.16
CA GLU A 39 12.39 12.32 0.67
C GLU A 39 11.05 11.64 0.37
N ALA A 40 9.94 12.33 0.64
CA ALA A 40 8.60 11.81 0.34
C ALA A 40 8.42 11.50 -1.16
N PHE A 41 8.87 12.40 -2.03
CA PHE A 41 8.80 12.19 -3.47
C PHE A 41 9.74 11.07 -3.95
N GLY A 42 10.93 10.95 -3.36
CA GLY A 42 11.85 9.83 -3.62
C GLY A 42 11.21 8.48 -3.28
N PHE A 43 10.57 8.38 -2.12
CA PHE A 43 9.77 7.22 -1.72
C PHE A 43 8.66 6.94 -2.75
N MET A 44 7.88 7.94 -3.14
CA MET A 44 6.81 7.79 -4.13
C MET A 44 7.35 7.31 -5.48
N ALA A 45 8.44 7.88 -5.97
CA ALA A 45 9.05 7.48 -7.25
C ALA A 45 9.46 6.00 -7.23
N SER A 46 10.06 5.53 -6.14
CA SER A 46 10.43 4.13 -5.96
C SER A 46 9.21 3.21 -5.89
N VAL A 47 8.16 3.58 -5.15
CA VAL A 47 6.90 2.82 -5.08
C VAL A 47 6.23 2.74 -6.46
N ALA A 48 6.27 3.81 -7.25
CA ALA A 48 5.68 3.83 -8.59
C ALA A 48 6.34 2.80 -9.54
N LEU A 49 7.67 2.61 -9.46
CA LEU A 49 8.38 1.59 -10.23
C LEU A 49 7.95 0.17 -9.85
N VAL A 50 7.77 -0.08 -8.55
CA VAL A 50 7.29 -1.37 -8.05
C VAL A 50 5.84 -1.62 -8.48
N ALA A 51 4.96 -0.64 -8.26
CA ALA A 51 3.56 -0.69 -8.64
C ALA A 51 3.38 -1.03 -10.13
N GLU A 52 4.17 -0.39 -11.01
CA GLU A 52 4.15 -0.66 -12.44
C GLU A 52 4.64 -2.08 -12.77
N SER A 53 5.71 -2.55 -12.12
CA SER A 53 6.20 -3.92 -12.32
C SER A 53 5.20 -4.99 -11.88
N MET A 54 4.34 -4.65 -10.91
CA MET A 54 3.25 -5.50 -10.42
C MET A 54 1.97 -5.38 -11.25
N ASN A 55 1.87 -4.36 -12.11
CA ASN A 55 0.62 -3.91 -12.72
C ASN A 55 -0.50 -3.75 -11.67
N HIS A 56 -0.15 -3.12 -10.54
CA HIS A 56 -1.03 -2.90 -9.39
C HIS A 56 -0.70 -1.55 -8.76
N HIS A 57 -1.59 -0.56 -8.90
CA HIS A 57 -1.30 0.83 -8.56
C HIS A 57 -1.98 1.26 -7.26
N PRO A 58 -1.30 2.05 -6.40
CA PRO A 58 -1.90 2.57 -5.18
C PRO A 58 -2.86 3.72 -5.48
N GLU A 59 -3.82 3.93 -4.57
CA GLU A 59 -4.38 5.25 -4.36
C GLU A 59 -3.52 5.95 -3.31
N TRP A 60 -3.16 7.21 -3.54
CA TRP A 60 -2.40 7.96 -2.54
C TRP A 60 -2.66 9.45 -2.57
N THR A 61 -2.33 10.10 -1.46
CA THR A 61 -2.25 11.55 -1.37
C THR A 61 -0.92 11.95 -0.78
N ASN A 62 -0.32 13.02 -1.31
CA ASN A 62 0.91 13.58 -0.77
C ASN A 62 0.70 15.05 -0.38
N VAL A 63 1.09 15.37 0.84
CA VAL A 63 1.09 16.74 1.38
C VAL A 63 2.42 16.99 2.05
N TYR A 64 3.30 17.73 1.37
CA TYR A 64 4.67 17.98 1.82
C TYR A 64 5.41 16.67 2.15
N ASN A 65 5.78 16.45 3.41
CA ASN A 65 6.53 15.28 3.86
C ASN A 65 5.65 14.09 4.28
N ARG A 66 4.35 14.13 3.97
CA ARG A 66 3.39 13.09 4.35
C ARG A 66 2.82 12.42 3.11
N VAL A 67 2.85 11.09 3.08
CA VAL A 67 2.26 10.28 2.01
C VAL A 67 1.28 9.31 2.64
N THR A 68 0.00 9.44 2.31
CA THR A 68 -1.03 8.47 2.70
C THR A 68 -1.27 7.54 1.52
N ILE A 69 -1.22 6.23 1.76
CA ILE A 69 -1.47 5.19 0.78
C ILE A 69 -2.70 4.39 1.19
N ASP A 70 -3.60 4.19 0.23
CA ASP A 70 -4.76 3.32 0.29
C ASP A 70 -4.65 2.25 -0.80
N LEU A 71 -4.76 0.96 -0.45
CA LEU A 71 -4.62 -0.16 -1.38
C LEU A 71 -5.88 -1.02 -1.41
N THR A 72 -6.35 -1.29 -2.63
CA THR A 72 -7.40 -2.27 -2.93
C THR A 72 -7.23 -2.76 -4.35
N THR A 73 -7.68 -3.98 -4.63
CA THR A 73 -7.63 -4.54 -5.98
C THR A 73 -8.98 -4.34 -6.67
N HIS A 74 -9.04 -3.39 -7.61
CA HIS A 74 -10.27 -3.01 -8.33
C HIS A 74 -10.96 -4.21 -8.98
N ASP A 75 -10.21 -5.01 -9.74
CA ASP A 75 -10.74 -6.17 -10.48
C ASP A 75 -11.30 -7.27 -9.56
N SER A 76 -10.89 -7.26 -8.29
CA SER A 76 -11.30 -8.22 -7.28
C SER A 76 -12.42 -7.69 -6.38
N GLY A 77 -12.77 -6.40 -6.49
CA GLY A 77 -13.77 -5.75 -5.65
C GLY A 77 -13.39 -5.69 -4.16
N GLY A 78 -12.10 -5.60 -3.85
CA GLY A 78 -11.60 -5.47 -2.48
C GLY A 78 -10.12 -5.83 -2.32
N ILE A 79 -9.70 -5.92 -1.06
CA ILE A 79 -8.31 -6.26 -0.69
C ILE A 79 -7.97 -7.68 -1.17
N SER A 80 -6.86 -7.80 -1.89
CA SER A 80 -6.27 -9.05 -2.36
C SER A 80 -4.82 -9.20 -1.89
N ALA A 81 -4.17 -10.32 -2.23
CA ALA A 81 -2.76 -10.53 -1.96
C ALA A 81 -1.82 -9.48 -2.60
N LEU A 82 -2.24 -8.84 -3.70
CA LEU A 82 -1.45 -7.78 -4.36
C LEU A 82 -1.32 -6.53 -3.48
N ASP A 83 -2.37 -6.21 -2.72
CA ASP A 83 -2.37 -5.08 -1.81
C ASP A 83 -1.37 -5.29 -0.66
N PHE A 84 -1.32 -6.50 -0.11
CA PHE A 84 -0.33 -6.87 0.91
C PHE A 84 1.10 -6.89 0.38
N GLU A 85 1.32 -7.40 -0.84
CA GLU A 85 2.64 -7.37 -1.46
C GLU A 85 3.12 -5.93 -1.69
N LEU A 86 2.27 -5.05 -2.26
CA LEU A 86 2.63 -3.65 -2.48
C LEU A 86 2.84 -2.90 -1.16
N ALA A 87 2.03 -3.16 -0.13
CA ALA A 87 2.21 -2.61 1.21
C ALA A 87 3.59 -2.98 1.80
N LYS A 88 3.98 -4.25 1.67
CA LYS A 88 5.28 -4.73 2.14
C LYS A 88 6.44 -4.06 1.39
N ARG A 89 6.36 -3.96 0.06
CA ARG A 89 7.39 -3.27 -0.74
C ARG A 89 7.49 -1.79 -0.40
N ALA A 90 6.36 -1.13 -0.15
CA ALA A 90 6.35 0.26 0.31
C ALA A 90 7.06 0.40 1.67
N ASP A 91 6.82 -0.51 2.62
CA ASP A 91 7.53 -0.51 3.90
C ASP A 91 9.04 -0.72 3.73
N GLU A 92 9.46 -1.64 2.86
CA GLU A 92 10.88 -1.86 2.54
C GLU A 92 11.55 -0.62 1.92
N ILE A 93 10.83 0.15 1.10
CA ILE A 93 11.34 1.39 0.49
C ILE A 93 11.39 2.53 1.50
N ALA A 94 10.43 2.60 2.43
CA ALA A 94 10.36 3.67 3.41
C ALA A 94 11.50 3.62 4.45
N GLY A 95 12.04 2.42 4.71
CA GLY A 95 13.14 2.18 5.66
C GLY A 95 12.68 1.76 7.05
#